data_AF-A0A4Y5SQI6-F1
#
_entry.id   AF-A0A4Y5SQI6-F1
#
_cell.length_a   1.000
_cell.length_b   1.000
_cell.length_c   1.000
_cell.angle_alpha   90.00
_cell.angle_beta   90.00
_cell.angle_gamma   90.00
#
_symmetry.space_group_name_H-M   'P 1'
#
loop_
_entity.id
_entity.type
_entity.pdbx_description
1 polymer ?
#
loop_
_entity_poly.entity_id
_entity_poly.type
_entity_poly.pdbx_seq_one_letter_code
_entity_poly.pdbx_strand_id
1 'polypeptide(L)'
;MFKGGLITSLYVTRAWQDRDASSGLFINPRKDDRWSLTGRIRHRDLTLRGLAPTLELTYEVLGSSIPLYEYRNIGVAFGLSRDF
;
A
#
# COMPACT_ATOMS: atom_id res chain seq x y z
N MET A 1 17.24 24.60 7.79
CA MET A 1 17.31 23.87 6.50
C MET A 1 17.85 22.47 6.79
N PHE A 2 17.04 21.42 6.64
CA PHE A 2 17.51 20.04 6.82
C PHE A 2 18.56 19.73 5.74
N LYS A 3 19.78 19.40 6.16
CA LYS A 3 20.92 19.06 5.29
C LYS A 3 20.87 17.62 4.73
N GLY A 4 19.78 16.89 4.97
CA GLY A 4 19.65 15.49 4.55
C GLY A 4 18.52 15.34 3.53
N GLY A 5 18.84 14.87 2.33
CA GLY A 5 17.89 14.50 1.29
C GLY A 5 17.09 13.23 1.60
N LEU A 6 17.07 12.75 2.84
CA LEU A 6 16.19 11.68 3.28
C LEU A 6 14.75 12.19 3.29
N ILE A 7 13.92 11.57 2.47
CA ILE A 7 12.50 11.83 2.34
C ILE A 7 11.78 10.57 2.81
N THR A 8 11.01 10.72 3.88
CA THR A 8 10.10 9.69 4.36
C THR A 8 8.67 10.09 4.03
N SER A 9 7.85 9.12 3.67
CA SER A 9 6.44 9.33 3.37
C SER A 9 5.65 8.18 3.97
N LEU A 10 4.50 8.50 4.56
CA LEU A 10 3.62 7.51 5.15
C LEU A 10 2.23 7.74 4.58
N TYR A 11 1.65 6.69 4.01
CA TYR A 11 0.32 6.69 3.44
C TYR A 11 -0.54 5.73 4.23
N VAL A 12 -1.70 6.22 4.67
CA VAL A 12 -2.73 5.40 5.29
C VAL A 12 -3.93 5.46 4.37
N THR A 13 -4.33 4.31 3.85
CA THR A 13 -5.50 4.19 2.98
C THR A 13 -6.51 3.28 3.66
N ARG A 14 -7.76 3.74 3.71
CA ARG A 14 -8.89 2.92 4.14
C ARG A 14 -9.96 2.96 3.06
N ALA A 15 -10.45 1.80 2.65
CA ALA A 15 -11.45 1.65 1.62
C ALA A 15 -12.54 0.69 2.10
N TRP A 16 -13.78 1.10 1.97
CA TRP A 16 -14.94 0.33 2.42
C TRP A 16 -15.82 0.11 1.20
N GLN A 17 -16.30 -1.11 1.02
CA GLN A 17 -17.16 -1.45 -0.09
C GLN A 17 -18.30 -2.31 0.41
N ASP A 18 -19.52 -1.79 0.29
CA ASP A 18 -20.76 -2.52 0.50
C ASP A 18 -21.37 -2.82 -0.87
N ARG A 19 -21.82 -4.06 -1.08
CA ARG A 19 -22.54 -4.47 -2.28
C ARG A 19 -23.87 -5.08 -1.89
N ASP A 20 -24.95 -4.42 -2.31
CA ASP A 20 -26.33 -4.84 -2.03
C ASP A 20 -26.77 -6.09 -2.81
N ALA A 21 -26.11 -6.39 -3.93
CA ALA A 21 -26.40 -7.57 -4.73
C ALA A 21 -25.68 -8.80 -4.17
N SER A 22 -26.44 -9.87 -3.93
CA SER A 22 -25.89 -11.20 -3.64
C SER A 22 -25.06 -11.68 -4.84
N SER A 23 -23.91 -12.28 -4.54
CA SER A 23 -23.07 -12.92 -5.54
C SER A 23 -23.79 -14.16 -6.06
N GLY A 24 -23.74 -14.44 -7.38
CA GLY A 24 -24.31 -15.69 -7.92
C GLY A 24 -23.72 -16.98 -7.31
N LEU A 25 -22.55 -16.87 -6.65
CA LEU A 25 -21.89 -17.96 -5.93
C LEU A 25 -22.08 -17.90 -4.40
N PHE A 26 -22.55 -16.77 -3.85
CA PHE A 26 -22.68 -16.58 -2.40
C PHE A 26 -23.99 -15.85 -2.06
N ILE A 27 -24.81 -16.50 -1.22
CA ILE A 27 -26.14 -16.03 -0.80
C ILE A 27 -26.06 -14.68 -0.05
N ASN A 28 -24.93 -14.37 0.57
CA ASN A 28 -24.75 -13.15 1.37
C ASN A 28 -24.15 -11.98 0.55
N PRO A 29 -24.61 -10.74 0.78
CA PRO A 29 -24.01 -9.54 0.19
C PRO A 29 -22.54 -9.37 0.62
N ARG A 30 -21.70 -8.89 -0.31
CA ARG A 30 -20.26 -8.70 -0.07
C ARG A 30 -20.02 -7.37 0.63
N LYS A 31 -19.43 -7.42 1.82
CA LYS A 31 -18.97 -6.26 2.59
C LYS A 31 -17.48 -6.38 2.82
N ASP A 32 -16.75 -5.38 2.38
CA ASP A 32 -15.29 -5.34 2.43
C ASP A 32 -14.83 -4.10 3.19
N ASP A 33 -13.89 -4.28 4.13
CA ASP A 33 -13.12 -3.19 4.74
C ASP A 33 -11.64 -3.49 4.52
N ARG A 34 -11.01 -2.65 3.69
CA ARG A 34 -9.59 -2.71 3.38
C ARG A 34 -8.88 -1.57 4.07
N TRP A 35 -7.80 -1.90 4.75
CA TRP A 35 -6.85 -0.93 5.23
C TRP A 35 -5.46 -1.25 4.73
N SER A 36 -4.72 -0.19 4.41
CA SER A 36 -3.38 -0.28 3.88
C SER A 36 -2.51 0.82 4.50
N LEU A 37 -1.34 0.42 4.98
CA LEU A 37 -0.32 1.30 5.53
C LEU A 37 0.93 1.15 4.68
N THR A 38 1.30 2.21 3.96
CA THR A 38 2.48 2.23 3.11
C THR A 38 3.49 3.23 3.63
N GLY A 39 4.63 2.75 4.11
CA GLY A 39 5.79 3.57 4.44
C GLY A 39 6.79 3.57 3.30
N ARG A 40 7.23 4.74 2.87
CA ARG A 40 8.24 4.92 1.83
C ARG A 40 9.41 5.73 2.37
N ILE A 41 10.62 5.29 2.08
CA ILE A 41 11.86 5.97 2.43
C ILE A 41 12.68 6.12 1.16
N ARG A 42 13.12 7.34 0.87
CA ARG A 42 13.97 7.67 -0.26
C ARG A 42 15.12 8.56 0.21
N HIS A 43 16.32 8.33 -0.30
CA HIS A 43 17.45 9.23 -0.04
C HIS A 43 17.85 9.96 -1.31
N ARG A 44 17.37 11.21 -1.46
CA ARG A 44 17.59 12.05 -2.65
C ARG A 44 19.07 12.31 -2.93
N ASP A 45 19.90 12.49 -1.90
CA ASP A 45 21.33 12.79 -2.11
C ASP A 45 22.17 11.53 -2.38
N LEU A 46 21.60 10.35 -2.15
CA LEU A 46 22.27 9.09 -2.42
C LEU A 46 21.92 8.67 -3.84
N THR A 47 22.45 9.36 -4.84
CA THR A 47 22.16 9.03 -6.24
C THR A 47 23.24 8.15 -6.86
N LEU A 48 22.83 7.01 -7.43
CA LEU A 48 23.67 6.24 -8.34
C LEU A 48 23.27 6.61 -9.78
N ARG A 49 24.10 7.36 -10.50
CA ARG A 49 23.80 7.84 -11.87
C ARG A 49 22.47 8.61 -12.00
N GLY A 50 22.12 9.42 -11.01
CA GLY A 50 20.88 10.20 -10.99
C GLY A 50 19.62 9.43 -10.55
N LEU A 51 19.80 8.21 -10.05
CA LEU A 51 18.74 7.38 -9.48
C LEU A 51 18.88 7.33 -7.95
N ALA A 52 17.83 7.70 -7.24
CA ALA A 52 17.76 7.63 -5.78
C ALA A 52 17.13 6.29 -5.32
N PRO A 53 17.78 5.55 -4.43
CA PRO A 53 17.20 4.32 -3.89
C PRO A 53 15.97 4.65 -3.07
N THR A 54 14.96 3.81 -3.24
CA THR A 54 13.66 3.93 -2.61
C THR A 54 13.28 2.58 -2.05
N LEU A 55 12.92 2.56 -0.77
CA LEU A 55 12.36 1.41 -0.09
C LEU A 55 10.90 1.72 0.24
N GLU A 56 10.02 0.78 -0.05
CA GLU A 56 8.60 0.85 0.27
C GLU A 56 8.18 -0.40 1.02
N LEU A 57 7.48 -0.20 2.12
CA LEU A 57 6.90 -1.22 2.97
C LEU A 57 5.40 -1.01 2.96
N THR A 58 4.64 -2.01 2.57
CA THR A 58 3.18 -1.96 2.52
C THR A 58 2.62 -3.05 3.40
N TYR A 59 1.76 -2.69 4.33
CA TYR A 59 1.00 -3.63 5.13
C TYR A 59 -0.49 -3.45 4.83
N GLU A 60 -1.13 -4.51 4.37
CA GLU A 60 -2.48 -4.47 3.89
C GLU A 60 -3.31 -5.61 4.46
N VAL A 61 -4.54 -5.29 4.83
CA VAL A 61 -5.50 -6.28 5.29
C VAL A 61 -6.85 -5.92 4.69
N LEU A 62 -7.50 -6.94 4.16
CA LEU A 62 -8.87 -6.88 3.68
C LEU A 62 -9.69 -7.86 4.50
N GLY A 63 -10.61 -7.32 5.31
CA GLY A 63 -11.71 -8.09 5.87
C GLY A 63 -12.86 -8.14 4.87
N SER A 64 -13.47 -9.32 4.68
CA SER A 64 -14.62 -9.48 3.80
C SER A 64 -15.67 -10.39 4.43
N SER A 65 -16.97 -10.14 4.17
CA SER A 65 -18.05 -11.06 4.54
C SER A 65 -17.99 -12.40 3.81
N ILE A 66 -17.21 -12.49 2.72
CA ILE A 66 -16.96 -13.70 1.97
C ILE A 66 -15.51 -14.14 2.23
N PRO A 67 -15.27 -15.26 2.95
CA PRO A 67 -13.94 -15.67 3.41
C PRO A 67 -12.91 -15.84 2.28
N LEU A 68 -13.37 -16.17 1.07
CA LEU A 68 -12.51 -16.33 -0.10
C LEU A 68 -11.75 -15.04 -0.48
N TYR A 69 -12.27 -13.87 -0.12
CA TYR A 69 -11.66 -12.58 -0.42
C TYR A 69 -10.90 -11.98 0.76
N GLU A 70 -10.92 -12.60 1.94
CA GLU A 70 -10.14 -12.13 3.08
C GLU A 70 -8.65 -12.38 2.82
N TYR A 71 -7.82 -11.35 3.03
CA TYR A 71 -6.38 -11.52 3.00
C TYR A 71 -5.65 -10.56 3.91
N ARG A 72 -4.43 -10.98 4.26
CA ARG A 72 -3.41 -10.14 4.89
C ARG A 72 -2.16 -10.24 4.05
N ASN A 73 -1.63 -9.09 3.65
CA ASN A 73 -0.45 -9.01 2.79
C ASN A 73 0.59 -8.06 3.41
N ILE A 74 1.85 -8.49 3.36
CA ILE A 74 3.01 -7.66 3.70
C ILE A 74 3.88 -7.60 2.44
N GLY A 75 3.97 -6.42 1.86
CA GLY A 75 4.78 -6.12 0.69
C GLY A 75 6.04 -5.36 1.07
N VAL A 76 7.15 -5.76 0.48
CA VAL A 76 8.40 -5.01 0.50
C VAL A 76 8.82 -4.77 -0.94
N ALA A 77 9.03 -3.51 -1.31
CA ALA A 77 9.51 -3.13 -2.62
C ALA A 77 10.76 -2.28 -2.47
N PHE A 78 11.82 -2.67 -3.18
CA PHE A 78 13.04 -1.88 -3.30
C PHE A 78 13.19 -1.46 -4.76
N GLY A 79 13.49 -0.19 -4.99
CA GLY A 79 13.57 0.37 -6.32
C GLY A 79 14.46 1.60 -6.40
N LEU A 80 14.58 2.10 -7.62
CA LEU A 80 15.34 3.29 -7.96
C LEU A 80 14.35 4.32 -8.54
N SER A 81 14.30 5.53 -7.98
CA SER A 81 13.46 6.63 -8.46
C SER A 81 14.30 7.76 -9.04
N ARG A 82 13.77 8.44 -10.06
CA ARG A 82 14.37 9.62 -10.68
C ARG A 82 13.31 10.71 -10.76
N ASP A 83 13.61 11.87 -10.20
CA ASP A 83 12.79 13.06 -10.41
C ASP A 83 13.14 13.62 -11.81
N PHE A 84 12.14 13.88 -12.65
CA PHE A 84 12.27 14.47 -13.98
C PHE A 84 11.94 15.97 -13.94
#